data_AF-A0AAW9WKR8-F1
#
_entry.id   AF-A0AAW9WKR8-F1
#
_cell.length_a   1.000
_cell.length_b   1.000
_cell.length_c   1.000
_cell.angle_alpha   90.00
_cell.angle_beta   90.00
_cell.angle_gamma   90.00
#
_symmetry.space_group_name_H-M   'P 1'
#
loop_
_entity.id
_entity.type
_entity.pdbx_description
1 polymer ?
#
loop_
_entity_poly.entity_id
_entity_poly.type
_entity_poly.pdbx_seq_one_letter_code
_entity_poly.pdbx_strand_id
1 'polypeptide(L)'
;MKKIAVAPANEVEIVFNDRSFIATFNMRAVCYMQEELIKLNQSVTEIPIEEFGAIVLYSGIKVNHTDYTIEEAKALAMSIRPADLNEIITDYLDSSGSMDKEMEDAITKKVIAQMLVGLAKSS
;
A
#
# COMPACT_ATOMS: atom_id res chain seq x y z
N MET A 1 34.01 -6.33 9.90
CA MET A 1 33.00 -5.25 9.88
C MET A 1 32.05 -5.52 8.73
N LYS A 2 30.75 -5.69 8.98
CA LYS A 2 29.74 -5.92 7.93
C LYS A 2 29.41 -4.59 7.27
N LYS A 3 29.37 -4.55 5.93
CA LYS A 3 28.95 -3.38 5.14
C LYS A 3 27.59 -3.68 4.53
N ILE A 4 26.67 -2.71 4.57
CA ILE A 4 25.33 -2.80 4.00
C ILE A 4 25.21 -1.65 3.01
N ALA A 5 24.82 -1.93 1.77
CA ALA A 5 24.49 -0.91 0.78
C ALA A 5 23.01 -0.55 0.93
N VAL A 6 22.71 0.72 1.21
CA VAL A 6 21.34 1.22 1.39
C VAL A 6 20.86 1.81 0.07
N ALA A 7 19.67 1.42 -0.38
CA ALA A 7 19.02 1.99 -1.56
C ALA A 7 18.15 3.20 -1.16
N PRO A 8 17.97 4.20 -2.05
CA PRO A 8 17.00 5.27 -1.86
C PRO A 8 15.57 4.72 -1.87
N ALA A 9 14.66 5.46 -1.26
CA ALA A 9 13.24 5.08 -1.22
C ALA A 9 12.60 5.15 -2.60
N ASN A 10 11.64 4.26 -2.86
CA ASN A 10 10.82 4.33 -4.05
C ASN A 10 9.75 5.40 -3.86
N GLU A 11 9.53 6.20 -4.91
CA GLU A 11 8.51 7.23 -4.98
C GLU A 11 7.54 6.89 -6.12
N VAL A 12 6.25 6.93 -5.82
CA VAL A 12 5.17 6.72 -6.79
C VAL A 12 4.34 7.99 -6.84
N GLU A 13 4.26 8.59 -8.03
CA GLU A 13 3.36 9.71 -8.28
C GLU A 13 1.96 9.19 -8.65
N ILE A 14 0.97 9.51 -7.82
CA ILE A 14 -0.43 9.13 -8.03
C ILE A 14 -1.15 10.36 -8.58
N VAL A 15 -1.53 10.29 -9.86
CA VAL A 15 -2.13 11.42 -10.58
C VAL A 15 -3.63 11.23 -10.74
N PHE A 16 -4.39 12.21 -10.30
CA PHE A 16 -5.83 12.38 -10.54
C PHE A 16 -6.07 13.55 -11.48
N ASN A 17 -7.32 13.70 -11.95
CA ASN A 17 -7.68 14.78 -12.88
C ASN A 17 -7.48 16.18 -12.27
N ASP A 18 -7.61 16.32 -10.96
CA ASP A 18 -7.63 17.58 -10.22
C ASP A 18 -6.44 17.77 -9.26
N ARG A 19 -5.67 16.71 -8.99
CA ARG A 19 -4.57 16.71 -8.02
C ARG A 19 -3.58 15.58 -8.27
N SER A 20 -2.38 15.69 -7.70
CA SER A 20 -1.45 14.57 -7.61
C SER A 20 -0.90 14.43 -6.18
N PHE A 21 -0.51 13.21 -5.83
CA PHE A 21 0.17 12.90 -4.58
C PHE A 21 1.46 12.15 -4.86
N ILE A 22 2.51 12.44 -4.10
CA ILE A 22 3.74 11.65 -4.11
C ILE A 22 3.70 10.73 -2.90
N ALA A 23 3.61 9.42 -3.15
CA ALA A 23 3.77 8.39 -2.14
C ALA A 23 5.24 7.96 -2.05
N THR A 24 5.84 8.04 -0.87
CA THR A 24 7.22 7.59 -0.65
C THR A 24 7.25 6.39 0.29
N PHE A 25 7.72 5.25 -0.20
CA PHE A 25 7.74 3.99 0.55
C PHE A 25 9.08 3.77 1.27
N ASN A 26 9.32 4.56 2.31
CA ASN A 26 10.48 4.42 3.19
C ASN A 26 10.08 3.92 4.59
N MET A 27 11.04 3.83 5.52
CA MET A 27 10.76 3.37 6.89
C MET A 27 9.72 4.21 7.64
N ARG A 28 9.51 5.48 7.27
CA ARG A 28 8.44 6.32 7.86
C ARG A 28 7.06 5.84 7.40
N ALA A 29 6.92 5.48 6.13
CA ALA A 29 5.68 4.85 5.63
C ALA A 29 5.42 3.52 6.36
N VAL A 30 6.46 2.70 6.58
CA VAL A 30 6.32 1.46 7.36
C VAL A 30 5.77 1.73 8.77
N CYS A 31 6.28 2.77 9.47
CA CYS A 31 5.75 3.15 10.78
C CYS A 31 4.27 3.56 10.72
N TYR A 32 3.88 4.40 9.76
CA TYR A 32 2.49 4.82 9.62
C TYR A 32 1.55 3.66 9.31
N MET A 33 1.99 2.70 8.48
CA MET A 33 1.22 1.49 8.23
C MET A 33 1.03 0.67 9.52
N GLN A 34 2.12 0.41 10.26
CA GLN A 34 2.06 -0.36 11.50
C GLN A 34 1.16 0.28 12.55
N GLU A 35 1.19 1.62 12.67
CA GLU A 35 0.31 2.36 13.56
C GLU A 35 -1.17 2.13 13.23
N GLU A 36 -1.56 2.16 11.96
CA GLU A 36 -2.95 1.89 11.55
C GLU A 36 -3.34 0.41 11.72
N LEU A 37 -2.44 -0.53 11.40
CA LEU A 37 -2.69 -1.95 11.59
C LEU A 37 -2.88 -2.31 13.08
N ILE A 38 -2.08 -1.72 13.96
CA ILE A 38 -2.22 -1.90 15.42
C ILE A 38 -3.58 -1.37 15.90
N LYS A 39 -4.04 -0.22 15.38
CA LYS A 39 -5.37 0.33 15.72
C LYS A 39 -6.51 -0.58 15.27
N LEU A 40 -6.38 -1.20 14.10
CA LEU A 40 -7.39 -2.13 13.57
C LEU A 40 -7.45 -3.43 14.38
N ASN A 41 -6.34 -3.81 15.06
CA ASN A 41 -6.24 -5.03 15.86
C ASN A 41 -6.68 -6.28 15.07
N GLN A 42 -6.34 -6.32 13.79
CA GLN A 42 -6.66 -7.38 12.84
C GLN A 42 -5.38 -7.85 12.15
N SER A 43 -5.35 -9.12 11.77
CA SER A 43 -4.28 -9.61 10.91
C SER A 43 -4.42 -9.01 9.51
N VAL A 44 -3.30 -8.66 8.86
CA VAL A 44 -3.30 -8.16 7.47
C VAL A 44 -4.03 -9.11 6.52
N THR A 45 -4.02 -10.41 6.82
CA THR A 45 -4.74 -11.44 6.06
C THR A 45 -6.26 -11.27 6.09
N GLU A 46 -6.80 -10.67 7.14
CA GLU A 46 -8.22 -10.49 7.40
C GLU A 46 -8.74 -9.14 6.86
N ILE A 47 -7.86 -8.16 6.67
CA ILE A 47 -8.21 -6.81 6.21
C ILE A 47 -8.58 -6.83 4.72
N PRO A 48 -9.78 -6.38 4.29
CA PRO A 48 -10.16 -6.29 2.88
C PRO A 48 -9.13 -5.54 2.03
N ILE A 49 -9.02 -5.85 0.72
CA ILE A 49 -7.94 -5.25 -0.10
C ILE A 49 -8.06 -3.73 -0.16
N GLU A 50 -9.30 -3.23 -0.19
CA GLU A 50 -9.62 -1.82 -0.33
C GLU A 50 -9.21 -1.07 0.94
N GLU A 51 -9.36 -1.71 2.10
CA GLU A 51 -8.93 -1.16 3.38
C GLU A 51 -7.41 -1.26 3.53
N PHE A 52 -6.80 -2.35 3.09
CA PHE A 52 -5.35 -2.48 3.06
C PHE A 52 -4.71 -1.46 2.09
N GLY A 53 -5.29 -1.29 0.91
CA GLY A 53 -4.88 -0.29 -0.08
C GLY A 53 -5.02 1.14 0.45
N ALA A 54 -6.07 1.44 1.22
CA ALA A 54 -6.19 2.72 1.91
C ALA A 54 -5.05 2.94 2.92
N ILE A 55 -4.65 1.91 3.68
CA ILE A 55 -3.52 1.99 4.61
C ILE A 55 -2.20 2.22 3.86
N VAL A 56 -1.99 1.56 2.72
CA VAL A 56 -0.80 1.78 1.86
C VAL A 56 -0.77 3.21 1.32
N LEU A 57 -1.90 3.72 0.81
CA LEU A 57 -2.01 5.09 0.32
C LEU A 57 -1.73 6.10 1.43
N TYR A 58 -2.38 5.91 2.58
CA TYR A 58 -2.16 6.75 3.76
C TYR A 58 -0.68 6.76 4.16
N SER A 59 -0.07 5.59 4.27
CA SER A 59 1.29 5.47 4.78
C SER A 59 2.31 6.10 3.84
N GLY A 60 2.17 5.93 2.53
CA GLY A 60 3.06 6.51 1.53
C GLY A 60 2.88 8.02 1.34
N ILE A 61 1.64 8.49 1.22
CA ILE A 61 1.33 9.90 0.95
C ILE A 61 1.66 10.76 2.18
N LYS A 62 1.37 10.27 3.39
CA LYS A 62 1.59 11.01 4.64
C LYS A 62 3.06 11.35 4.91
N VAL A 63 4.00 10.62 4.30
CA VAL A 63 5.43 10.94 4.37
C VAL A 63 5.71 12.36 3.87
N ASN A 64 5.02 12.78 2.81
CA ASN A 64 5.19 14.09 2.16
C ASN A 64 4.05 15.07 2.48
N HIS A 65 2.88 14.56 2.90
CA HIS A 65 1.69 15.34 3.22
C HIS A 65 1.23 15.03 4.65
N THR A 66 1.83 15.69 5.65
CA THR A 66 1.66 15.31 7.06
C THR A 66 0.24 15.47 7.61
N ASP A 67 -0.55 16.33 6.97
CA ASP A 67 -1.96 16.58 7.23
C ASP A 67 -2.90 15.55 6.61
N TYR A 68 -2.40 14.71 5.69
CA TYR A 68 -3.18 13.65 5.05
C TYR A 68 -3.66 12.62 6.09
N THR A 69 -4.94 12.29 5.99
CA THR A 69 -5.68 11.47 6.95
C THR A 69 -6.00 10.08 6.39
N ILE A 70 -6.27 9.12 7.29
CA ILE A 70 -6.64 7.77 6.87
C ILE A 70 -8.03 7.75 6.22
N GLU A 71 -8.92 8.66 6.62
CA GLU A 71 -10.23 8.87 6.03
C GLU A 71 -10.14 9.34 4.58
N GLU A 72 -9.24 10.27 4.27
CA GLU A 72 -8.96 10.70 2.90
C GLU A 72 -8.41 9.54 2.05
N ALA A 73 -7.53 8.72 2.62
CA ALA A 73 -7.01 7.55 1.94
C ALA A 73 -8.07 6.48 1.67
N LYS A 74 -9.01 6.26 2.60
CA LYS A 74 -10.17 5.38 2.40
C LYS A 74 -11.07 5.88 1.28
N ALA A 75 -11.38 7.18 1.26
CA ALA A 75 -12.14 7.78 0.17
C ALA A 75 -11.40 7.65 -1.18
N LEU A 76 -10.07 7.83 -1.18
CA LEU A 76 -9.24 7.71 -2.36
C LEU A 76 -9.23 6.28 -2.91
N ALA A 77 -9.00 5.28 -2.06
CA ALA A 77 -8.96 3.86 -2.44
C ALA A 77 -10.26 3.42 -3.14
N MET A 78 -11.41 3.95 -2.70
CA MET A 78 -12.73 3.66 -3.30
C MET A 78 -12.94 4.32 -4.67
N SER A 79 -12.12 5.32 -5.03
CA SER A 79 -12.19 6.05 -6.30
C SER A 79 -11.15 5.60 -7.34
N ILE A 80 -10.14 4.83 -6.91
CA ILE A 80 -9.09 4.30 -7.77
C ILE A 80 -9.59 3.02 -8.47
N ARG A 81 -9.18 2.78 -9.72
CA ARG A 81 -9.48 1.52 -10.40
C ARG A 81 -8.77 0.38 -9.66
N PRO A 82 -9.41 -0.79 -9.45
CA PRO A 82 -8.78 -1.89 -8.71
C PRO A 82 -7.40 -2.31 -9.23
N ALA A 83 -7.15 -2.21 -10.54
CA ALA A 83 -5.84 -2.51 -11.13
C ALA A 83 -4.74 -1.54 -10.66
N ASP A 84 -5.02 -0.22 -10.66
CA ASP A 84 -4.06 0.80 -10.24
C ASP A 84 -3.79 0.72 -8.73
N LEU A 85 -4.83 0.43 -7.93
CA LEU A 85 -4.66 0.23 -6.49
C LEU A 85 -3.76 -0.97 -6.19
N ASN A 86 -3.91 -2.05 -6.95
CA ASN A 86 -3.05 -3.23 -6.81
C ASN A 86 -1.60 -2.95 -7.24
N GLU A 87 -1.38 -2.13 -8.25
CA GLU A 87 -0.04 -1.70 -8.66
C GLU A 87 0.65 -0.92 -7.54
N ILE A 88 -0.04 0.05 -6.94
CA ILE A 88 0.47 0.81 -5.79
C ILE A 88 0.80 -0.10 -4.60
N ILE A 89 -0.06 -1.08 -4.30
CA ILE A 89 0.20 -2.07 -3.25
C ILE A 89 1.46 -2.90 -3.57
N THR A 90 1.62 -3.30 -4.83
CA THR A 90 2.78 -4.09 -5.27
C THR A 90 4.08 -3.29 -5.12
N ASP A 91 4.08 -2.02 -5.54
CA ASP A 91 5.23 -1.12 -5.37
C ASP A 91 5.60 -0.95 -3.90
N TYR A 92 4.61 -0.86 -3.00
CA TYR A 92 4.88 -0.84 -1.56
C TYR A 92 5.56 -2.12 -1.07
N LEU A 93 5.07 -3.29 -1.47
CA LEU A 93 5.63 -4.57 -1.05
C LEU A 93 7.08 -4.71 -1.51
N ASP A 94 7.35 -4.39 -2.78
CA ASP A 94 8.69 -4.41 -3.36
C ASP A 94 9.65 -3.45 -2.63
N SER A 95 9.14 -2.30 -2.19
CA SER A 95 9.91 -1.28 -1.45
C SER A 95 10.21 -1.70 0.00
N SER A 96 9.30 -2.44 0.63
CA SER A 96 9.41 -2.81 2.05
C SER A 96 10.46 -3.90 2.31
N GLY A 97 10.84 -4.65 1.27
CA GLY A 97 11.88 -5.68 1.31
C GLY A 97 11.63 -6.77 2.36
N SER A 98 11.05 -7.90 1.96
CA SER A 98 10.90 -9.10 2.82
C SER A 98 10.47 -8.82 4.27
N MET A 99 9.52 -7.90 4.48
CA MET A 99 8.82 -7.80 5.75
C MET A 99 7.93 -9.03 5.90
N ASP A 100 8.28 -9.89 6.87
CA ASP A 100 7.60 -11.11 7.28
C ASP A 100 7.01 -11.93 6.12
N LYS A 101 7.74 -12.98 5.67
CA LYS A 101 7.33 -13.81 4.52
C LYS A 101 5.88 -14.28 4.56
N GLU A 102 5.32 -14.47 5.75
CA GLU A 102 3.91 -14.84 5.91
C GLU A 102 2.95 -13.71 5.50
N MET A 103 3.29 -12.46 5.83
CA MET A 103 2.54 -11.27 5.43
C MET A 103 2.67 -11.02 3.93
N GLU A 104 3.89 -11.10 3.38
CA GLU A 104 4.16 -10.99 1.95
C GLU A 104 3.40 -12.06 1.14
N ASP A 105 3.45 -13.32 1.56
CA ASP A 105 2.74 -14.42 0.90
C ASP A 105 1.21 -14.23 0.95
N ALA A 106 0.67 -13.77 2.07
CA ALA A 106 -0.76 -13.60 2.23
C ALA A 106 -1.31 -12.42 1.41
N ILE A 107 -0.60 -11.29 1.40
CA ILE A 107 -0.99 -10.14 0.58
C ILE A 107 -0.83 -10.49 -0.90
N THR A 108 0.28 -11.12 -1.30
CA THR A 108 0.54 -11.52 -2.69
C THR A 108 -0.53 -12.50 -3.20
N LYS A 109 -0.89 -13.52 -2.42
CA LYS A 109 -1.99 -14.45 -2.78
C LYS A 109 -3.32 -13.73 -2.93
N LYS A 110 -3.60 -12.73 -2.07
CA LYS A 110 -4.85 -11.96 -2.12
C LYS A 110 -4.92 -11.07 -3.37
N VAL A 111 -3.84 -10.38 -3.69
CA VAL A 111 -3.70 -9.55 -4.90
C VAL A 111 -3.88 -10.41 -6.15
N ILE A 112 -3.19 -11.55 -6.24
CA ILE A 112 -3.31 -12.50 -7.36
C ILE A 112 -4.75 -13.03 -7.48
N ALA A 113 -5.38 -13.43 -6.36
CA ALA A 113 -6.75 -13.94 -6.38
C ALA A 113 -7.73 -12.90 -6.91
N GLN A 114 -7.57 -11.62 -6.55
CA GLN A 114 -8.42 -10.55 -7.04
C GLN A 114 -8.18 -10.20 -8.51
N MET A 115 -6.93 -10.25 -8.98
CA MET A 115 -6.63 -10.11 -10.41
C MET A 115 -7.31 -11.21 -11.23
N LEU A 116 -7.23 -12.47 -10.77
CA LEU A 116 -7.88 -13.60 -11.44
C LEU A 116 -9.41 -13.52 -11.41
N VAL A 117 -10.00 -13.11 -10.29
CA VAL A 117 -11.46 -12.89 -10.17
C VAL A 117 -11.93 -11.69 -11.01
N GLY A 118 -11.13 -10.63 -11.09
CA GLY A 118 -11.39 -9.46 -11.93
C GLY A 118 -11.41 -9.84 -13.42
N LEU A 119 -10.42 -10.61 -13.88
CA LEU A 119 -10.34 -11.12 -15.25
C LEU A 119 -11.50 -12.05 -15.62
N ALA A 120 -11.94 -12.90 -14.68
CA ALA A 120 -13.05 -13.83 -14.87
C ALA A 120 -14.43 -13.15 -14.94
N LYS A 121 -14.60 -11.95 -14.38
CA LYS A 121 -15.86 -11.17 -14.46
C LYS A 121 -15.95 -10.27 -15.70
N SER A 122 -14.85 -10.10 -16.42
CA SER A 122 -14.76 -9.37 -17.69
C SER A 122 -14.75 -10.28 -18.93
N SER A 123 -15.05 -11.57 -18.76
CA SER A 123 -15.19 -12.56 -19.84
C SER A 123 -16.62 -13.05 -19.99
#